data_AF-A0A7W1AUC7-F1
#
_entry.id   AF-A0A7W1AUC7-F1
#
_cell.length_a   1.000
_cell.length_b   1.000
_cell.length_c   1.000
_cell.angle_alpha   90.00
_cell.angle_beta   90.00
_cell.angle_gamma   90.00
#
_symmetry.space_group_name_H-M   'P 1'
#
loop_
_entity.id
_entity.type
_entity.pdbx_description
1 polymer ?
#
loop_
_entity_poly.entity_id
_entity_poly.type
_entity_poly.pdbx_seq_one_letter_code
_entity_poly.pdbx_strand_id
1 'polypeptide(L)'
;LNAAREKAKAETHVAAYQVIAGMPGTTYMFFRSMKSLAEYDLRIGPRVREAMTDDQKKKADKMAGESVIASETSIYAFNPSMSYLPKEFTARDSSFWNPAPEAVAKPKPKKRVVKPTTTGAAQ
;
A
#
# COMPACT_ATOMS: atom_id res chain seq x y z
N LEU A 1 8.66 -25.26 -4.82
CA LEU A 1 8.27 -23.86 -4.52
C LEU A 1 9.49 -22.97 -4.26
N ASN A 2 10.37 -23.29 -3.29
CA ASN A 2 11.54 -22.47 -2.97
C ASN A 2 12.47 -22.27 -4.19
N ALA A 3 12.79 -23.34 -4.92
CA ALA A 3 13.57 -23.23 -6.16
C ALA A 3 12.90 -22.36 -7.25
N ALA A 4 11.57 -22.33 -7.33
CA ALA A 4 10.86 -21.46 -8.28
C ALA A 4 10.91 -19.99 -7.83
N ARG A 5 10.87 -19.72 -6.52
CA ARG A 5 11.05 -18.37 -5.95
C ARG A 5 12.44 -17.82 -6.21
N GLU A 6 13.46 -18.64 -6.03
CA GLU A 6 14.86 -18.26 -6.33
C GLU A 6 15.03 -17.93 -7.82
N LYS A 7 14.53 -18.80 -8.72
CA LYS A 7 14.55 -18.55 -10.17
C LYS A 7 13.82 -17.27 -10.56
N ALA A 8 12.68 -17.00 -9.92
CA ALA A 8 11.90 -15.78 -10.15
C ALA A 8 12.50 -14.53 -9.51
N LYS A 9 13.60 -14.66 -8.74
CA LYS A 9 14.19 -13.59 -7.91
C LYS A 9 13.11 -12.92 -7.06
N ALA A 10 12.26 -13.75 -6.45
CA ALA A 10 11.09 -13.35 -5.70
C ALA A 10 11.48 -12.99 -4.26
N GLU A 11 12.16 -11.86 -4.09
CA GLU A 11 12.46 -11.30 -2.78
C GLU A 11 11.17 -10.78 -2.16
N THR A 12 10.60 -11.57 -1.24
CA THR A 12 9.34 -11.27 -0.57
C THR A 12 9.45 -11.56 0.92
N HIS A 13 9.32 -10.50 1.72
CA HIS A 13 9.14 -10.63 3.16
C HIS A 13 7.64 -10.62 3.45
N VAL A 14 7.16 -11.71 4.06
CA VAL A 14 5.75 -11.89 4.41
C VAL A 14 5.65 -12.14 5.89
N ALA A 15 4.85 -11.34 6.58
CA ALA A 15 4.42 -11.64 7.94
C ALA A 15 3.15 -12.49 7.87
N ALA A 16 3.17 -13.65 8.53
CA ALA A 16 2.05 -14.58 8.56
C ALA A 16 1.44 -14.58 9.97
N TYR A 17 0.13 -14.40 10.04
CA TYR A 17 -0.64 -14.44 11.27
C TYR A 17 -1.80 -15.42 11.13
N GLN A 18 -2.17 -16.05 12.24
CA GLN A 18 -3.40 -16.81 12.34
C GLN A 18 -4.42 -16.00 13.13
N VAL A 19 -5.66 -15.93 12.63
CA VAL A 19 -6.76 -15.31 13.36
C VAL A 19 -7.20 -16.27 14.47
N ILE A 20 -7.08 -15.84 15.72
CA ILE A 20 -7.45 -16.65 16.90
C ILE A 20 -8.91 -16.45 17.34
N ALA A 21 -9.53 -15.33 16.95
CA ALA A 21 -10.90 -14.98 17.30
C ALA A 21 -11.50 -14.00 16.28
N GLY A 22 -12.83 -14.01 16.12
CA GLY A 22 -13.57 -13.04 15.30
C GLY A 22 -13.80 -13.41 13.84
N MET A 23 -13.22 -14.52 13.34
CA MET A 23 -13.45 -15.04 11.99
C MET A 23 -13.91 -16.51 12.04
N PRO A 24 -14.73 -16.98 11.08
CA PRO A 24 -15.11 -18.37 10.98
C PRO A 24 -13.92 -19.26 10.58
N GLY A 25 -13.72 -20.37 11.29
CA GLY A 25 -12.73 -21.39 10.94
C GLY A 25 -11.27 -20.93 11.07
N THR A 26 -10.35 -21.70 10.48
CA THR A 26 -8.92 -21.37 10.47
C THR A 26 -8.62 -20.36 9.37
N THR A 27 -8.45 -19.09 9.74
CA THR A 27 -8.09 -18.02 8.81
C THR A 27 -6.65 -17.56 9.04
N TYR A 28 -5.89 -17.44 7.95
CA TYR A 28 -4.54 -16.90 7.95
C TYR A 28 -4.49 -15.55 7.23
N MET A 29 -3.72 -14.61 7.78
CA MET A 29 -3.45 -13.31 7.16
C MET A 29 -1.98 -13.23 6.78
N PHE A 30 -1.72 -12.81 5.54
CA PHE A 30 -0.37 -12.63 5.02
C PHE A 30 -0.18 -11.18 4.62
N PHE A 31 0.77 -10.50 5.28
CA PHE A 31 1.12 -9.11 4.97
C PHE A 31 2.46 -9.05 4.27
N ARG A 32 2.48 -8.46 3.08
CA ARG A 32 3.69 -8.08 2.36
C ARG A 32 3.86 -6.57 2.46
N SER A 33 4.92 -6.12 3.12
CA SER A 33 5.28 -4.70 3.11
C SER A 33 5.80 -4.31 1.72
N MET A 34 5.41 -3.14 1.25
CA MET A 34 5.87 -2.54 0.00
C MET A 34 6.28 -1.09 0.26
N LYS A 35 7.37 -0.60 -0.34
CA LYS A 35 7.77 0.81 -0.18
C LYS A 35 6.85 1.75 -0.94
N SER A 36 6.30 1.28 -2.05
CA SER A 36 5.31 1.98 -2.86
C SER A 36 4.42 0.98 -3.58
N LEU A 37 3.29 1.45 -4.12
CA LEU A 37 2.37 0.59 -4.86
C LEU A 37 2.99 0.04 -6.16
N ALA A 38 4.02 0.68 -6.71
CA ALA A 38 4.73 0.19 -7.90
C ALA A 38 5.38 -1.19 -7.67
N GLU A 39 5.69 -1.58 -6.43
CA GLU A 39 6.18 -2.92 -6.11
C GLU A 39 5.12 -4.02 -6.27
N TYR A 40 3.84 -3.65 -6.38
CA TYR A 40 2.75 -4.57 -6.71
C TYR A 40 2.79 -4.96 -8.20
N ASP A 41 3.17 -4.01 -9.07
CA ASP A 41 3.27 -4.21 -10.52
C ASP A 41 4.39 -5.16 -10.92
N LEU A 42 5.33 -5.46 -10.01
CA LEU A 42 6.39 -6.44 -10.21
C LEU A 42 5.87 -7.88 -10.36
N ARG A 43 4.56 -8.12 -10.17
CA ARG A 43 3.87 -9.39 -10.42
C ARG A 43 4.64 -10.62 -9.89
N ILE A 44 5.10 -10.55 -8.64
CA ILE A 44 5.97 -11.58 -8.06
C ILE A 44 5.29 -12.95 -8.08
N GLY A 45 4.02 -13.04 -7.67
CA GLY A 45 3.24 -14.30 -7.68
C GLY A 45 3.23 -14.97 -9.06
N PRO A 46 2.80 -14.27 -10.12
CA PRO A 46 2.88 -14.79 -11.49
C PRO A 46 4.28 -15.22 -11.93
N ARG A 47 5.33 -14.44 -11.66
CA ARG A 47 6.71 -14.82 -12.01
C ARG A 47 7.15 -16.12 -11.32
N VAL A 48 6.80 -16.29 -10.05
CA VAL A 48 7.08 -17.54 -9.32
C VAL A 48 6.33 -18.71 -9.95
N ARG A 49 5.08 -18.50 -10.37
CA ARG A 49 4.27 -19.53 -11.02
C ARG A 49 4.79 -19.90 -12.42
N GLU A 50 5.27 -18.93 -13.18
CA GLU A 50 5.91 -19.14 -14.49
C GLU A 50 7.22 -19.92 -14.36
N ALA A 51 7.96 -19.72 -13.26
CA ALA A 51 9.19 -20.47 -12.96
C ALA A 51 8.95 -21.91 -12.45
N MET A 52 7.70 -22.31 -12.20
CA MET A 52 7.36 -23.69 -11.82
C MET A 52 7.33 -24.62 -13.02
N THR A 53 7.66 -25.89 -12.81
CA THR A 53 7.35 -26.96 -13.76
C THR A 53 5.85 -27.28 -13.76
N ASP A 54 5.37 -27.99 -14.78
CA ASP A 54 3.93 -28.31 -14.88
C ASP A 54 3.46 -29.21 -13.74
N ASP A 55 4.27 -30.18 -13.32
CA ASP A 55 3.99 -31.00 -12.13
C ASP A 55 3.91 -30.16 -10.85
N GLN A 56 4.77 -29.15 -10.72
CA GLN A 56 4.74 -28.23 -9.57
C GLN A 56 3.48 -27.37 -9.58
N LYS A 57 3.07 -26.86 -10.76
CA LYS A 57 1.81 -26.10 -10.91
C LYS A 57 0.62 -26.97 -10.54
N LYS A 58 0.53 -28.19 -11.10
CA LYS A 58 -0.56 -29.14 -10.83
C LYS A 58 -0.66 -29.49 -9.35
N LYS A 59 0.47 -29.75 -8.69
CA LYS A 59 0.52 -30.01 -7.24
C LYS A 59 0.08 -28.79 -6.43
N ALA A 60 0.51 -27.59 -6.81
CA ALA A 60 0.13 -26.35 -6.14
C ALA A 60 -1.37 -26.07 -6.27
N ASP A 61 -1.94 -26.28 -7.47
CA ASP A 61 -3.36 -26.04 -7.74
C ASP A 61 -4.25 -27.04 -6.99
N LYS A 62 -3.86 -28.32 -6.99
CA LYS A 62 -4.55 -29.35 -6.21
C LYS A 62 -4.55 -29.00 -4.71
N MET A 63 -3.38 -28.67 -4.16
CA MET A 63 -3.25 -28.29 -2.75
C MET A 63 -4.10 -27.05 -2.42
N ALA A 64 -4.08 -26.03 -3.28
CA ALA A 64 -4.89 -24.83 -3.09
C ALA A 64 -6.40 -25.15 -3.11
N GLY A 65 -6.86 -25.94 -4.08
CA GLY A 65 -8.27 -26.34 -4.18
C GLY A 65 -8.75 -27.23 -3.03
N GLU A 66 -7.87 -28.05 -2.44
CA GLU A 66 -8.21 -28.89 -1.29
C GLU A 66 -8.14 -28.14 0.06
N SER A 67 -7.34 -27.07 0.15
CA SER A 67 -7.03 -26.42 1.43
C SER A 67 -7.63 -25.02 1.61
N VAL A 68 -7.99 -24.33 0.53
CA VAL A 68 -8.43 -22.93 0.55
C VAL A 68 -9.92 -22.86 0.23
N ILE A 69 -10.74 -22.53 1.23
CA ILE A 69 -12.19 -22.32 1.05
C ILE A 69 -12.44 -20.98 0.36
N ALA A 70 -11.73 -19.93 0.77
CA ALA A 70 -11.82 -18.60 0.20
C ALA A 70 -10.48 -17.87 0.36
N SER A 71 -10.22 -16.91 -0.53
CA SER A 71 -9.08 -16.01 -0.46
C SER A 71 -9.56 -14.59 -0.74
N GLU A 72 -9.18 -13.68 0.13
CA GLU A 72 -9.39 -12.24 -0.05
C GLU A 72 -8.03 -11.55 -0.15
N THR A 73 -7.96 -10.47 -0.93
CA THR A 73 -6.75 -9.66 -1.04
C THR A 73 -7.14 -8.20 -0.95
N SER A 74 -6.58 -7.52 0.04
CA SER A 74 -6.82 -6.10 0.28
C SER A 74 -5.48 -5.37 0.31
N ILE A 75 -5.47 -4.15 -0.23
CA ILE A 75 -4.30 -3.28 -0.22
C ILE A 75 -4.54 -2.21 0.84
N TYR A 76 -3.58 -2.07 1.75
CA TYR A 76 -3.62 -1.07 2.82
C TYR A 76 -2.51 -0.04 2.62
N ALA A 77 -2.80 1.21 2.95
CA ALA A 77 -1.82 2.28 3.05
C ALA A 77 -1.77 2.76 4.50
N PHE A 78 -0.56 2.94 5.03
CA PHE A 78 -0.39 3.52 6.36
C PHE A 78 -0.78 4.99 6.32
N ASN A 79 -1.65 5.40 7.24
CA ASN A 79 -1.95 6.80 7.50
C ASN A 79 -1.27 7.20 8.82
N PRO A 80 -0.18 7.98 8.79
CA PRO A 80 0.52 8.42 9.99
C PRO A 80 -0.39 9.09 11.02
N SER A 81 -1.31 9.94 10.56
CA SER A 81 -2.22 10.69 11.42
C SER A 81 -3.26 9.82 12.14
N MET A 82 -3.47 8.58 11.68
CA MET A 82 -4.39 7.61 12.29
C MET A 82 -3.68 6.45 13.00
N SER A 83 -2.34 6.45 12.99
CA SER A 83 -1.54 5.33 13.51
C SER A 83 -0.97 5.66 14.89
N TYR A 84 -1.26 4.83 15.89
CA TYR A 84 -0.69 4.95 17.23
C TYR A 84 0.42 3.91 17.39
N LEU A 85 1.67 4.36 17.24
CA LEU A 85 2.84 3.50 17.37
C LEU A 85 3.66 3.83 18.63
N PRO A 86 4.40 2.86 19.19
CA PRO A 86 5.37 3.11 20.25
C PRO A 86 6.42 4.14 19.82
N LYS A 87 6.95 4.91 20.79
CA LYS A 87 7.90 6.01 20.51
C LYS A 87 9.17 5.52 19.82
N GLU A 88 9.58 4.29 20.09
CA GLU A 88 10.76 3.66 19.48
C GLU A 88 10.58 3.43 17.97
N PHE A 89 9.34 3.22 17.52
CA PHE A 89 9.02 3.06 16.11
C PHE A 89 8.91 4.40 15.40
N THR A 90 8.23 5.38 16.02
CA THR A 90 8.09 6.71 15.43
C THR A 90 9.42 7.46 15.35
N ALA A 91 10.35 7.21 16.27
CA ALA A 91 11.68 7.81 16.25
C ALA A 91 12.54 7.39 15.04
N ARG A 92 12.31 6.20 14.45
CA ARG A 92 13.07 5.74 13.27
C ARG A 92 12.76 6.54 12.01
N ASP A 93 11.54 7.04 11.89
CA ASP A 93 11.11 7.91 10.78
C ASP A 93 10.13 8.95 11.29
N SER A 94 10.64 9.91 12.07
CA SER A 94 9.79 10.93 12.67
C SER A 94 9.15 11.84 11.62
N SER A 95 9.77 12.01 10.45
CA SER A 95 9.19 12.79 9.35
C SER A 95 7.92 12.17 8.80
N PHE A 96 7.89 10.84 8.65
CA PHE A 96 6.71 10.12 8.18
C PHE A 96 5.66 9.99 9.27
N TRP A 97 6.04 9.60 10.49
CA TRP A 97 5.09 9.31 11.57
C TRP A 97 4.56 10.55 12.30
N ASN A 98 5.33 11.65 12.34
CA ASN A 98 4.94 12.92 12.97
C ASN A 98 5.11 14.07 11.95
N PRO A 99 4.36 14.07 10.84
CA PRO A 99 4.49 15.11 9.83
C PRO A 99 4.12 16.46 10.45
N ALA A 100 4.94 17.48 10.22
CA ALA A 100 4.58 18.84 10.60
C ALA A 100 3.28 19.22 9.88
N PRO A 101 2.38 19.99 10.53
CA PRO A 101 1.17 20.46 9.86
C PRO A 101 1.56 21.19 8.58
N GLU A 102 1.01 20.79 7.43
CA GLU A 102 1.20 21.53 6.19
C GLU A 102 0.76 22.97 6.45
N ALA A 103 1.69 23.92 6.29
CA ALA A 103 1.38 25.33 6.44
C ALA A 103 0.32 25.68 5.39
N VAL A 104 -0.91 25.93 5.85
CA VAL A 104 -2.01 26.40 4.99
C VAL A 104 -1.49 27.61 4.22
N ALA A 105 -1.34 27.46 2.91
CA ALA A 105 -0.81 28.50 2.05
C ALA A 105 -1.67 29.77 2.26
N LYS A 106 -1.05 30.85 2.76
CA LYS A 106 -1.75 32.11 2.98
C LYS A 106 -2.43 32.52 1.67
N PRO A 107 -3.73 32.85 1.68
CA PRO A 107 -4.42 33.24 0.46
C PRO A 107 -3.70 34.44 -0.16
N LYS A 108 -3.34 34.33 -1.45
CA LYS A 108 -2.72 35.44 -2.18
C LYS A 108 -3.68 36.65 -2.14
N PRO A 109 -3.21 37.87 -1.81
CA PRO A 109 -4.07 39.03 -1.76
C PRO A 109 -4.70 39.26 -3.14
N LYS A 110 -6.04 39.29 -3.18
CA LYS A 110 -6.79 39.62 -4.40
C LYS A 110 -6.41 41.03 -4.82
N LYS A 111 -5.77 41.18 -5.99
CA LYS A 111 -5.54 42.49 -6.60
C LYS A 111 -6.91 43.17 -6.78
N ARG A 112 -7.10 44.30 -6.10
CA ARG A 112 -8.28 45.15 -6.23
C ARG A 112 -8.34 45.67 -7.66
N VAL A 113 -9.28 45.17 -8.44
CA VAL A 113 -9.60 45.72 -9.76
C VAL A 113 -10.25 47.09 -9.52
N VAL A 114 -9.54 48.16 -9.86
CA VAL A 114 -10.11 49.50 -9.90
C VAL A 114 -10.99 49.56 -11.15
N LYS A 115 -12.32 49.70 -10.97
CA LYS A 115 -13.22 50.00 -12.09
C LYS A 115 -12.88 51.40 -12.63
N PRO A 116 -12.83 51.60 -13.96
CA PRO A 116 -12.66 52.93 -14.51
C PRO A 116 -13.95 53.74 -14.26
N THR A 117 -13.81 54.84 -13.52
CA THR A 117 -14.88 55.83 -13.36
C THR A 117 -14.89 56.72 -14.59
N THR A 118 -15.92 56.57 -15.42
CA THR A 118 -16.31 57.57 -16.40
C THR A 118 -16.66 58.86 -15.68
N THR A 119 -15.98 59.96 -15.99
CA THR A 119 -16.50 61.31 -15.76
C THR A 119 -15.98 62.20 -16.88
N GLY A 120 -16.89 62.65 -17.73
CA GLY A 120 -16.61 63.65 -18.75
C GLY A 120 -16.41 65.04 -18.15
N ALA A 121 -15.69 65.87 -18.88
CA ALA A 121 -15.79 67.32 -18.83
C ALA A 121 -15.37 67.88 -20.20
N ALA A 122 -16.10 68.92 -20.61
CA ALA A 122 -16.11 69.56 -21.92
C ALA A 122 -14.76 70.11 -22.41
N GLN A 123 -14.60 70.16 -23.74
CA GLN A 123 -14.54 71.38 -24.54
C GLN A 123 -14.85 71.06 -26.01
#